data_AF-F4S254-F1
#
_entry.id   AF-F4S254-F1
#
_cell.length_a   1.000
_cell.length_b   1.000
_cell.length_c   1.000
_cell.angle_alpha   90.00
_cell.angle_beta   90.00
_cell.angle_gamma   90.00
#
_symmetry.space_group_name_H-M   'P 1'
#
loop_
_entity.id
_entity.type
_entity.pdbx_description
1 polymer ?
#
loop_
_entity_poly.entity_id
_entity_poly.type
_entity_poly.pdbx_seq_one_letter_code
_entity_poly.pdbx_strand_id
1 'polypeptide(L)'
;MTPTEVMPWPAVSVCHTKVKFEVECMSEQLLKMVDHVVGILDKVESALDKVNAMTIKVEAILDKVETPNGHGAGVPNSPPVPSGMAWTCFTELRGAIITAAHRLIIKESLESYTALETPDRDWLAHSYFNCIKTAVRQSGAVTQFLPLQVNGVSDVTATRTYNSEIKNVAKHVRERLHLLLLTRIYDPKNPVIHGAVPNLKALVHRIAIKLGQNGDHSDINTVWASTSELARCRFAYLRREAVRIYQVGRGSSSIWAAVDRQLNELRARGHDFTASFYNIIYDDDRSAFDGQNVFQDITQNLSFQLPFEHDVMAGVAAAQEDEMEQ
;
A
#
# COMPACT_ATOMS: atom_id res chain seq x y z
N MET A 1 56.07 -27.02 49.47
CA MET A 1 56.37 -26.66 48.07
C MET A 1 55.35 -27.37 47.20
N THR A 2 54.26 -26.68 46.87
CA THR A 2 53.16 -27.18 46.02
C THR A 2 53.24 -26.46 44.67
N PRO A 3 53.03 -27.14 43.52
CA PRO A 3 53.16 -26.52 42.22
C PRO A 3 51.89 -25.73 41.87
N THR A 4 52.12 -24.53 41.35
CA THR A 4 51.12 -23.57 40.88
C THR A 4 50.46 -24.09 39.60
N GLU A 5 49.14 -24.27 39.66
CA GLU A 5 48.28 -24.66 38.54
C GLU A 5 47.96 -23.42 37.69
N VAL A 6 48.44 -23.41 36.44
CA VAL A 6 48.23 -22.32 35.49
C VAL A 6 46.95 -22.62 34.69
N MET A 7 45.90 -21.83 34.90
CA MET A 7 44.67 -21.92 34.11
C MET A 7 44.89 -21.44 32.65
N PRO A 8 44.40 -22.18 31.64
CA PRO A 8 44.41 -21.73 30.26
C PRO A 8 43.22 -20.80 29.98
N TRP A 9 43.50 -19.65 29.37
CA TRP A 9 42.48 -18.72 28.86
C TRP A 9 41.70 -19.34 27.69
N PRO A 10 40.40 -19.04 27.53
CA PRO A 10 39.58 -19.65 26.49
C PRO A 10 39.96 -19.11 25.11
N ALA A 11 40.43 -19.99 24.23
CA ALA A 11 40.65 -19.74 22.81
C ALA A 11 39.32 -19.68 22.02
N VAL A 12 38.34 -18.92 22.53
CA VAL A 12 37.06 -18.65 21.85
C VAL A 12 37.06 -17.17 21.47
N SER A 13 37.61 -16.82 20.31
CA SER A 13 37.40 -15.45 19.81
C SER A 13 37.66 -15.27 18.31
N VAL A 14 38.61 -16.00 17.72
CA VAL A 14 39.06 -15.69 16.35
C VAL A 14 38.16 -16.31 15.26
N CYS A 15 37.59 -17.49 15.49
CA CYS A 15 36.77 -18.16 14.47
C CYS A 15 35.38 -17.51 14.32
N HIS A 16 34.78 -17.08 15.43
CA HIS A 16 33.44 -16.46 15.44
C HIS A 16 33.44 -15.05 14.85
N THR A 17 34.51 -14.29 15.09
CA THR A 17 34.69 -12.95 14.50
C THR A 17 34.94 -13.01 13.00
N LYS A 18 35.67 -14.03 12.52
CA LYS A 18 35.88 -14.25 11.08
C LYS A 18 34.56 -14.58 10.36
N VAL A 19 33.73 -15.47 10.90
CA VAL A 19 32.42 -15.80 10.32
C VAL A 19 31.50 -14.58 10.30
N LYS A 20 31.48 -13.78 11.38
CA LYS A 20 30.66 -12.55 11.43
C LYS A 20 31.08 -11.54 10.35
N PHE A 21 32.38 -11.34 10.15
CA PHE A 21 32.91 -10.45 9.12
C PHE A 21 32.59 -10.96 7.70
N GLU A 22 32.67 -12.27 7.46
CA GLU A 22 32.29 -12.87 6.17
C GLU A 22 30.79 -12.73 5.88
N VAL A 23 29.93 -12.88 6.90
CA VAL A 23 28.47 -12.65 6.78
C VAL A 23 28.14 -11.18 6.51
N GLU A 24 28.82 -10.23 7.16
CA GLU A 24 28.65 -8.80 6.89
C GLU A 24 29.07 -8.45 5.45
N CYS A 25 30.20 -9.00 4.98
CA CYS A 25 30.67 -8.82 3.60
C CYS A 25 29.68 -9.41 2.56
N MET A 26 29.13 -10.59 2.83
CA MET A 26 28.10 -11.20 1.98
C MET A 26 26.80 -10.39 1.96
N SER A 27 26.40 -9.82 3.10
CA SER A 27 25.24 -8.95 3.21
C SER A 27 25.38 -7.69 2.34
N GLU A 28 26.56 -7.05 2.36
CA GLU A 28 26.84 -5.91 1.49
C GLU A 28 26.85 -6.29 0.00
N GLN A 29 27.35 -7.47 -0.35
CA GLN A 29 27.29 -7.97 -1.73
C GLN A 29 25.85 -8.24 -2.18
N LEU A 30 25.01 -8.81 -1.32
CA LEU A 30 23.59 -9.01 -1.58
C LEU A 30 22.85 -7.70 -1.79
N LEU A 31 23.12 -6.67 -0.98
CA LEU A 31 22.55 -5.33 -1.15
C LEU A 31 22.92 -4.73 -2.52
N LYS A 32 24.20 -4.80 -2.91
CA LYS A 32 24.66 -4.31 -4.23
C LYS A 32 24.00 -5.06 -5.38
N MET A 33 23.76 -6.36 -5.22
CA MET A 33 23.07 -7.17 -6.23
C MET A 33 21.58 -6.82 -6.32
N VAL A 34 20.91 -6.56 -5.20
CA VAL A 34 19.52 -6.09 -5.18
C VAL A 34 19.39 -4.75 -5.88
N ASP A 35 20.25 -3.78 -5.58
CA ASP A 35 20.25 -2.48 -6.26
C ASP A 35 20.49 -2.64 -7.78
N HIS A 36 21.36 -3.58 -8.16
CA HIS A 36 21.60 -3.91 -9.57
C HIS A 36 20.35 -4.49 -10.25
N VAL A 37 19.63 -5.40 -9.57
CA VAL A 37 18.40 -6.01 -10.07
C VAL A 37 17.28 -4.98 -10.20
N VAL A 38 17.11 -4.08 -9.22
CA VAL A 38 16.16 -2.97 -9.29
C VAL A 38 16.47 -2.07 -10.49
N GLY A 39 17.75 -1.72 -10.69
CA GLY A 39 18.18 -0.95 -11.86
C GLY A 39 17.99 -1.68 -13.20
N ILE A 40 18.00 -3.02 -13.20
CA ILE A 40 17.63 -3.81 -14.39
C ILE A 40 16.12 -3.77 -14.61
N LEU A 41 15.30 -3.89 -13.55
CA LEU A 41 13.83 -3.77 -13.67
C LEU A 41 13.42 -2.43 -14.26
N ASP A 42 14.00 -1.32 -13.78
CA ASP A 42 13.72 0.02 -14.32
C ASP A 42 14.10 0.11 -15.82
N LYS A 43 15.20 -0.54 -16.22
CA LYS A 43 15.62 -0.62 -17.64
C LYS A 43 14.69 -1.51 -18.46
N VAL A 44 14.17 -2.59 -17.91
CA VAL A 44 13.20 -3.48 -18.58
C VAL A 44 11.87 -2.76 -18.76
N GLU A 45 11.39 -2.04 -17.74
CA GLU A 45 10.18 -1.19 -17.85
C GLU A 45 10.39 -0.10 -18.91
N SER A 46 11.52 0.60 -18.90
CA SER A 46 11.86 1.61 -19.92
C SER A 46 11.98 1.00 -21.33
N ALA A 47 12.52 -0.21 -21.45
CA ALA A 47 12.58 -0.93 -22.72
C ALA A 47 11.18 -1.36 -23.19
N LEU A 48 10.30 -1.79 -22.28
CA LEU A 48 8.92 -2.13 -22.57
C LEU A 48 8.16 -0.90 -23.07
N ASP A 49 8.38 0.26 -22.46
CA ASP A 49 7.82 1.54 -22.93
C ASP A 49 8.32 1.91 -24.34
N LYS A 50 9.61 1.68 -24.65
CA LYS A 50 10.17 1.91 -25.98
C LYS A 50 9.62 0.94 -27.03
N VAL A 51 9.46 -0.34 -26.68
CA VAL A 51 8.83 -1.34 -27.55
C VAL A 51 7.39 -0.94 -27.83
N ASN A 52 6.65 -0.51 -26.82
CA ASN A 52 5.28 -0.01 -27.00
C ASN A 52 5.23 1.25 -27.89
N ALA A 53 6.18 2.18 -27.74
CA ALA A 53 6.29 3.34 -28.61
C ALA A 53 6.64 2.97 -30.07
N MET A 54 7.39 1.89 -30.29
CA MET A 54 7.63 1.34 -31.63
C MET A 54 6.39 0.67 -32.20
N THR A 55 5.63 -0.10 -31.41
CA THR A 55 4.36 -0.70 -31.85
C THR A 55 3.37 0.36 -32.35
N ILE A 56 3.24 1.48 -31.63
CA ILE A 56 2.41 2.63 -32.04
C ILE A 56 2.89 3.22 -33.38
N LYS A 57 4.20 3.31 -33.60
CA LYS A 57 4.75 3.81 -34.87
C LYS A 57 4.53 2.83 -36.02
N VAL A 58 4.57 1.53 -35.76
CA VAL A 58 4.30 0.49 -36.77
C VAL A 58 2.83 0.50 -37.18
N GLU A 59 1.90 0.63 -36.23
CA GLU A 59 0.46 0.77 -36.51
C GLU A 59 0.15 2.05 -37.32
N ALA A 60 0.77 3.18 -36.96
CA ALA A 60 0.62 4.43 -37.70
C ALA A 60 1.21 4.40 -39.13
N ILE A 61 2.15 3.48 -39.42
CA ILE A 61 2.67 3.23 -40.77
C ILE A 61 1.71 2.31 -41.53
N LEU A 62 1.12 1.31 -40.87
CA LEU A 62 0.12 0.41 -41.46
C LEU A 62 -1.09 1.21 -41.99
N ASP A 63 -1.61 2.15 -41.19
CA ASP A 63 -2.73 3.03 -41.57
C ASP A 63 -2.40 3.94 -42.76
N LYS A 64 -1.12 4.26 -43.00
CA LYS A 64 -0.67 5.07 -44.14
C LYS A 64 -0.51 4.28 -45.43
N VAL A 65 -0.48 2.94 -45.36
CA VAL A 65 -0.31 2.07 -46.53
C VAL A 65 -1.65 1.63 -47.12
N GLU A 66 -2.77 1.74 -46.38
CA GLU A 66 -4.10 1.28 -46.82
C GLU A 66 -4.98 2.30 -47.57
N THR A 67 -4.48 3.51 -47.90
CA THR A 67 -5.24 4.45 -48.77
C THR A 67 -4.64 4.64 -50.16
N PRO A 68 -5.10 3.87 -51.17
CA PRO A 68 -5.13 4.31 -52.55
C PRO A 68 -6.55 4.71 -52.97
N ASN A 69 -6.69 6.01 -53.30
CA ASN A 69 -7.69 6.64 -54.18
C ASN A 69 -9.08 5.99 -54.37
N GLY A 70 -10.12 6.68 -53.89
CA GLY A 70 -11.50 6.54 -54.36
C GLY A 70 -12.19 7.90 -54.39
N HIS A 71 -12.51 8.39 -55.59
CA HIS A 71 -13.23 9.63 -55.84
C HIS A 71 -14.69 9.53 -55.40
N GLY A 72 -15.21 10.53 -54.68
CA GLY A 72 -16.64 10.64 -54.37
C GLY A 72 -16.99 12.00 -53.74
N ALA A 73 -17.87 12.75 -54.41
CA ALA A 73 -18.15 14.15 -54.16
C ALA A 73 -19.15 14.40 -53.02
N GLY A 74 -18.89 15.47 -52.26
CA GLY A 74 -19.89 16.49 -51.84
C GLY A 74 -20.84 16.20 -50.67
N VAL A 75 -20.47 16.62 -49.45
CA VAL A 75 -21.37 17.12 -48.38
C VAL A 75 -20.61 18.20 -47.56
N PRO A 76 -21.23 19.34 -47.16
CA PRO A 76 -20.49 20.50 -46.68
C PRO A 76 -20.15 20.46 -45.17
N ASN A 77 -18.88 20.77 -44.88
CA ASN A 77 -18.32 21.41 -43.68
C ASN A 77 -18.93 21.06 -42.31
N SER A 78 -18.51 19.93 -41.75
CA SER A 78 -18.19 19.87 -40.32
C SER A 78 -16.72 20.27 -40.16
N PRO A 79 -16.34 21.17 -39.22
CA PRO A 79 -14.93 21.47 -38.99
C PRO A 79 -14.18 20.17 -38.63
N PRO A 80 -12.95 19.97 -39.15
CA PRO A 80 -12.18 18.79 -38.83
C PRO A 80 -11.93 18.77 -37.32
N VAL A 81 -12.43 17.72 -36.65
CA VAL A 81 -12.01 17.39 -35.29
C VAL A 81 -10.48 17.28 -35.35
N PRO A 82 -9.71 17.96 -34.47
CA PRO A 82 -8.27 17.84 -34.47
C PRO A 82 -7.90 16.42 -34.03
N SER A 83 -7.79 15.52 -35.00
CA SER A 83 -7.22 14.19 -34.82
C SER A 83 -5.73 14.36 -34.50
N GLY A 84 -5.37 14.20 -33.22
CA GLY A 84 -3.97 14.05 -32.85
C GLY A 84 -3.56 14.47 -31.44
N MET A 85 -4.41 15.13 -30.65
CA MET A 85 -4.01 15.43 -29.26
C MET A 85 -4.20 14.21 -28.36
N ALA A 86 -3.07 13.61 -27.95
CA ALA A 86 -3.05 12.59 -26.92
C ALA A 86 -3.71 13.16 -25.64
N TRP A 87 -4.69 12.45 -25.09
CA TRP A 87 -5.34 12.85 -23.85
C TRP A 87 -4.33 13.00 -22.73
N THR A 88 -4.45 14.08 -21.95
CA THR A 88 -3.64 14.35 -20.76
C THR A 88 -4.54 14.56 -19.55
N CYS A 89 -4.04 14.24 -18.36
CA CYS A 89 -4.80 14.44 -17.13
C CYS A 89 -4.79 15.93 -16.76
N PHE A 90 -5.96 16.58 -16.85
CA PHE A 90 -6.16 17.96 -16.42
C PHE A 90 -5.92 18.13 -14.91
N THR A 91 -5.49 19.32 -14.50
CA THR A 91 -5.15 19.65 -13.10
C THR A 91 -6.35 19.44 -12.18
N GLU A 92 -7.54 19.78 -12.62
CA GLU A 92 -8.81 19.63 -11.90
C GLU A 92 -9.15 18.14 -11.68
N LEU A 93 -8.99 17.33 -12.73
CA LEU A 93 -9.18 15.89 -12.65
C LEU A 93 -8.16 15.25 -11.71
N ARG A 94 -6.88 15.64 -11.82
CA ARG A 94 -5.82 15.18 -10.92
C ARG A 94 -6.13 15.55 -9.47
N GLY A 95 -6.60 16.78 -9.22
CA GLY A 95 -7.06 17.23 -7.91
C GLY A 95 -8.20 16.35 -7.36
N ALA A 96 -9.20 16.03 -8.18
CA ALA A 96 -10.28 15.13 -7.79
C ALA A 96 -9.80 13.70 -7.50
N ILE A 97 -8.86 13.17 -8.29
CA ILE A 97 -8.23 11.86 -8.04
C ILE A 97 -7.50 11.88 -6.69
N ILE A 98 -6.71 12.91 -6.38
CA ILE A 98 -5.98 13.06 -5.11
C ILE A 98 -6.95 13.14 -3.92
N THR A 99 -7.98 13.99 -4.01
CA THR A 99 -9.00 14.12 -2.96
C THR A 99 -9.73 12.80 -2.73
N ALA A 100 -10.12 12.10 -3.80
CA ALA A 100 -10.76 10.79 -3.68
C ALA A 100 -9.81 9.76 -3.05
N ALA A 101 -8.54 9.72 -3.47
CA ALA A 101 -7.53 8.82 -2.94
C ALA A 101 -7.31 9.03 -1.43
N HIS A 102 -7.07 10.27 -0.99
CA HIS A 102 -6.92 10.59 0.43
C HIS A 102 -8.13 10.18 1.27
N ARG A 103 -9.34 10.37 0.76
CA ARG A 103 -10.57 9.99 1.46
C ARG A 103 -10.77 8.48 1.55
N LEU A 104 -10.44 7.76 0.48
CA LEU A 104 -10.78 6.34 0.35
C LEU A 104 -9.74 5.40 0.96
N ILE A 105 -8.47 5.83 1.12
CA ILE A 105 -7.40 4.97 1.66
C ILE A 105 -7.69 4.46 3.08
N ILE A 106 -8.47 5.22 3.86
CA ILE A 106 -8.85 4.87 5.23
C ILE A 106 -10.20 4.14 5.32
N LYS A 107 -10.84 3.85 4.18
CA LYS A 107 -12.16 3.23 4.17
C LYS A 107 -12.05 1.78 4.62
N GLU A 108 -12.79 1.43 5.67
CA GLU A 108 -12.77 0.09 6.27
C GLU A 108 -13.21 -1.02 5.30
N SER A 109 -14.09 -0.68 4.36
CA SER A 109 -14.64 -1.57 3.35
C SER A 109 -13.71 -1.84 2.17
N LEU A 110 -12.44 -1.40 2.21
CA LEU A 110 -11.49 -1.72 1.14
C LEU A 110 -11.16 -3.21 1.15
N GLU A 111 -11.29 -3.84 -0.02
CA GLU A 111 -10.92 -5.23 -0.23
C GLU A 111 -9.41 -5.39 -0.46
N SER A 112 -8.78 -4.37 -1.03
CA SER A 112 -7.35 -4.38 -1.35
C SER A 112 -6.84 -2.96 -1.53
N TYR A 113 -5.56 -2.79 -1.24
CA TYR A 113 -4.80 -1.58 -1.45
C TYR A 113 -4.11 -1.57 -2.81
N THR A 114 -3.72 -2.72 -3.36
CA THR A 114 -3.01 -2.85 -4.64
C THR A 114 -3.65 -3.82 -5.63
N ALA A 115 -4.17 -4.96 -5.16
CA ALA A 115 -4.78 -5.98 -6.00
C ALA A 115 -6.06 -5.47 -6.68
N LEU A 116 -6.28 -5.84 -7.94
CA LEU A 116 -7.55 -5.57 -8.63
C LEU A 116 -8.45 -6.81 -8.67
N GLU A 117 -7.88 -7.98 -8.38
CA GLU A 117 -8.51 -9.29 -8.47
C GLU A 117 -8.02 -10.17 -7.32
N THR A 118 -8.81 -11.18 -6.96
CA THR A 118 -8.41 -12.27 -6.05
C THR A 118 -7.41 -13.20 -6.74
N PRO A 119 -6.72 -14.09 -6.00
CA PRO A 119 -5.93 -15.18 -6.61
C PRO A 119 -6.73 -16.06 -7.57
N ASP A 120 -8.04 -16.19 -7.33
CA ASP A 120 -8.98 -16.94 -8.16
C ASP A 120 -9.50 -16.14 -9.38
N ARG A 121 -8.96 -14.94 -9.60
CA ARG A 121 -9.30 -14.00 -10.69
C ARG A 121 -10.70 -13.38 -10.59
N ASP A 122 -11.27 -13.36 -9.38
CA ASP A 122 -12.49 -12.61 -9.13
C ASP A 122 -12.18 -11.11 -9.03
N TRP A 123 -12.98 -10.29 -9.70
CA TRP A 123 -12.79 -8.85 -9.72
C TRP A 123 -13.14 -8.21 -8.36
N LEU A 124 -12.23 -7.40 -7.82
CA LEU A 124 -12.42 -6.69 -6.55
C LEU A 124 -13.06 -5.32 -6.79
N ALA A 125 -14.39 -5.27 -6.73
CA ALA A 125 -15.17 -4.04 -6.96
C ALA A 125 -14.80 -2.91 -5.98
N HIS A 126 -14.39 -3.26 -4.76
CA HIS A 126 -13.98 -2.34 -3.70
C HIS A 126 -12.45 -2.35 -3.47
N SER A 127 -11.65 -2.70 -4.48
CA SER A 127 -10.23 -2.35 -4.48
C SER A 127 -10.05 -0.83 -4.39
N TYR A 128 -8.92 -0.39 -3.82
CA TYR A 128 -8.64 1.03 -3.66
C TYR A 128 -8.65 1.80 -4.99
N PHE A 129 -8.07 1.20 -6.03
CA PHE A 129 -8.11 1.75 -7.39
C PHE A 129 -9.55 1.89 -7.91
N ASN A 130 -10.38 0.85 -7.77
CA ASN A 130 -11.75 0.86 -8.26
C ASN A 130 -12.63 1.84 -7.47
N CYS A 131 -12.41 1.95 -6.17
CA CYS A 131 -13.09 2.96 -5.35
C CYS A 131 -12.76 4.38 -5.82
N ILE A 132 -11.48 4.71 -6.08
CA ILE A 132 -11.09 6.03 -6.59
C ILE A 132 -11.73 6.29 -7.95
N LYS A 133 -11.60 5.33 -8.87
CA LYS A 133 -12.14 5.43 -10.23
C LYS A 133 -13.64 5.67 -10.23
N THR A 134 -14.39 4.93 -9.42
CA THR A 134 -15.84 5.09 -9.26
C THR A 134 -16.19 6.44 -8.65
N ALA A 135 -15.51 6.86 -7.58
CA ALA A 135 -15.78 8.15 -6.94
C ALA A 135 -15.51 9.35 -7.86
N VAL A 136 -14.44 9.29 -8.67
CA VAL A 136 -14.11 10.35 -9.63
C VAL A 136 -15.12 10.40 -10.77
N ARG A 137 -15.56 9.24 -11.28
CA ARG A 137 -16.61 9.16 -12.31
C ARG A 137 -17.97 9.65 -11.84
N GLN A 138 -18.29 9.45 -10.56
CA GLN A 138 -19.51 9.95 -9.94
C GLN A 138 -19.43 11.45 -9.60
N SER A 139 -18.26 12.07 -9.72
CA SER A 139 -18.09 13.51 -9.49
C SER A 139 -18.49 14.30 -10.74
N GLY A 140 -19.68 14.90 -10.70
CA GLY A 140 -20.17 15.76 -11.79
C GLY A 140 -19.23 16.93 -12.13
N ALA A 141 -18.42 17.39 -11.18
CA ALA A 141 -17.52 18.54 -11.36
C ALA A 141 -16.35 18.30 -12.33
N VAL A 142 -15.95 17.03 -12.55
CA VAL A 142 -14.79 16.67 -13.38
C VAL A 142 -15.14 15.74 -14.55
N THR A 143 -16.44 15.51 -14.79
CA THR A 143 -16.90 14.55 -15.81
C THR A 143 -16.43 14.96 -17.20
N GLN A 144 -16.40 16.26 -17.53
CA GLN A 144 -15.91 16.75 -18.83
C GLN A 144 -14.41 16.50 -19.08
N PHE A 145 -13.63 16.18 -18.04
CA PHE A 145 -12.18 15.94 -18.15
C PHE A 145 -11.83 14.46 -18.29
N LEU A 146 -12.81 13.57 -18.15
CA LEU A 146 -12.60 12.12 -18.29
C LEU A 146 -12.28 11.75 -19.74
N PRO A 147 -11.60 10.61 -19.98
CA PRO A 147 -11.44 10.06 -21.32
C PRO A 147 -12.79 9.94 -22.05
N LEU A 148 -12.84 10.44 -23.28
CA LEU A 148 -14.06 10.43 -24.09
C LEU A 148 -14.53 8.99 -24.33
N GLN A 149 -15.85 8.81 -24.26
CA GLN A 149 -16.52 7.58 -24.69
C GLN A 149 -17.39 7.89 -25.90
N VAL A 150 -17.13 7.24 -27.02
CA VAL A 150 -17.93 7.36 -28.25
C VAL A 150 -18.71 6.07 -28.42
N ASN A 151 -20.05 6.15 -28.38
CA ASN A 151 -20.94 4.98 -28.43
C ASN A 151 -20.62 3.92 -27.36
N GLY A 152 -20.22 4.34 -26.16
CA GLY A 152 -19.82 3.45 -25.07
C GLY A 152 -18.41 2.87 -25.21
N VAL A 153 -17.72 3.08 -26.34
CA VAL A 153 -16.34 2.68 -26.55
C VAL A 153 -15.42 3.77 -26.01
N SER A 154 -14.55 3.40 -25.08
CA SER A 154 -13.55 4.33 -24.52
C SER A 154 -12.31 4.35 -25.41
N ASP A 155 -11.72 5.52 -25.62
CA ASP A 155 -10.37 5.60 -26.20
C ASP A 155 -9.40 4.81 -25.30
N VAL A 156 -8.79 3.77 -25.88
CA VAL A 156 -7.90 2.84 -25.18
C VAL A 156 -6.68 3.56 -24.62
N THR A 157 -6.10 4.48 -25.40
CA THR A 157 -4.88 5.22 -25.01
C THR A 157 -5.22 6.20 -23.90
N ALA A 158 -6.26 7.01 -24.06
CA ALA A 158 -6.71 7.95 -23.02
C ALA A 158 -7.10 7.22 -21.72
N THR A 159 -7.83 6.11 -21.83
CA THR A 159 -8.23 5.29 -20.68
C THR A 159 -7.03 4.70 -19.95
N ARG A 160 -6.00 4.25 -20.69
CA ARG A 160 -4.77 3.74 -20.11
C ARG A 160 -4.05 4.84 -19.33
N THR A 161 -3.86 6.01 -19.93
CA THR A 161 -3.22 7.16 -19.27
C THR A 161 -3.96 7.59 -18.01
N TYR A 162 -5.30 7.66 -18.07
CA TYR A 162 -6.13 7.94 -16.90
C TYR A 162 -5.97 6.90 -15.78
N ASN A 163 -6.01 5.61 -16.11
CA ASN A 163 -5.81 4.54 -15.13
C ASN A 163 -4.40 4.60 -14.51
N SER A 164 -3.36 4.87 -15.32
CA SER A 164 -1.98 5.05 -14.83
C SER A 164 -1.87 6.22 -13.85
N GLU A 165 -2.55 7.33 -14.12
CA GLU A 165 -2.59 8.48 -13.21
C GLU A 165 -3.22 8.12 -11.86
N ILE A 166 -4.36 7.40 -11.85
CA ILE A 166 -4.96 6.90 -10.60
C ILE A 166 -3.97 6.00 -9.85
N LYS A 167 -3.31 5.07 -10.54
CA LYS A 167 -2.33 4.16 -9.92
C LYS A 167 -1.15 4.93 -9.31
N ASN A 168 -0.65 5.96 -9.99
CA ASN A 168 0.44 6.81 -9.50
C ASN A 168 0.03 7.58 -8.24
N VAL A 169 -1.14 8.23 -8.25
CA VAL A 169 -1.67 8.90 -7.06
C VAL A 169 -1.88 7.91 -5.91
N ALA A 170 -2.50 6.77 -6.18
CA ALA A 170 -2.74 5.72 -5.18
C ALA A 170 -1.42 5.22 -4.56
N LYS A 171 -0.37 5.04 -5.37
CA LYS A 171 0.98 4.69 -4.88
C LYS A 171 1.51 5.73 -3.90
N HIS A 172 1.43 7.02 -4.24
CA HIS A 172 1.90 8.09 -3.36
C HIS A 172 1.10 8.21 -2.06
N VAL A 173 -0.23 8.04 -2.13
CA VAL A 173 -1.08 8.09 -0.93
C VAL A 173 -0.84 6.88 -0.02
N ARG A 174 -0.66 5.69 -0.60
CA ARG A 174 -0.23 4.49 0.14
C ARG A 174 1.10 4.74 0.84
N GLU A 175 2.12 5.21 0.12
CA GLU A 175 3.42 5.54 0.73
C GLU A 175 3.28 6.54 1.88
N ARG A 176 2.47 7.59 1.69
CA ARG A 176 2.18 8.55 2.76
C ARG A 176 1.51 7.89 3.98
N LEU A 177 0.54 7.01 3.78
CA LEU A 177 -0.11 6.28 4.88
C LEU A 177 0.89 5.35 5.58
N HIS A 178 1.74 4.62 4.85
CA HIS A 178 2.79 3.78 5.42
C HIS A 178 3.69 4.55 6.38
N LEU A 179 4.17 5.72 5.96
CA LEU A 179 4.98 6.59 6.81
C LEU A 179 4.22 7.12 8.02
N LEU A 180 2.91 7.39 7.90
CA LEU A 180 2.08 7.79 9.04
C LEU A 180 1.92 6.65 10.05
N LEU A 181 1.72 5.42 9.59
CA LEU A 181 1.62 4.23 10.45
C LEU A 181 2.91 3.99 11.26
N LEU A 182 4.06 4.33 10.68
CA LEU A 182 5.37 4.26 11.33
C LEU A 182 5.79 5.55 12.06
N THR A 183 4.83 6.43 12.38
CA THR A 183 5.12 7.64 13.16
C THR A 183 5.85 7.29 14.46
N ARG A 184 7.01 7.94 14.71
CA ARG A 184 7.88 7.70 15.88
C ARG A 184 8.49 6.29 15.94
N ILE A 185 8.47 5.57 14.82
CA ILE A 185 9.11 4.26 14.63
C ILE A 185 10.13 4.32 13.49
N TYR A 186 9.79 4.98 12.39
CA TYR A 186 10.66 5.19 11.23
C TYR A 186 10.47 6.59 10.65
N ASP A 187 11.57 7.26 10.32
CA ASP A 187 11.57 8.49 9.52
C ASP A 187 12.71 8.45 8.51
N PRO A 188 12.43 8.41 7.19
CA PRO A 188 13.47 8.37 6.17
C PRO A 188 14.36 9.63 6.17
N LYS A 189 13.90 10.74 6.76
CA LYS A 189 14.64 12.01 6.81
C LYS A 189 15.45 12.18 8.10
N ASN A 190 15.10 11.44 9.16
CA ASN A 190 15.70 11.58 10.48
C ASN A 190 16.09 10.21 11.02
N PRO A 191 17.39 9.84 11.03
CA PRO A 191 17.83 8.54 11.51
C PRO A 191 17.67 8.38 13.03
N VAL A 192 17.63 9.49 13.77
CA VAL A 192 17.41 9.49 15.22
C VAL A 192 15.96 9.85 15.50
N ILE A 193 15.23 8.92 16.11
CA ILE A 193 13.81 9.08 16.40
C ILE A 193 13.64 9.26 17.90
N HIS A 194 13.06 10.40 18.28
CA HIS A 194 12.81 10.77 19.66
C HIS A 194 11.32 10.72 20.00
N GLY A 195 11.02 10.42 21.27
CA GLY A 195 9.69 10.48 21.85
C GLY A 195 8.90 9.17 21.74
N ALA A 196 7.85 9.08 22.55
CA ALA A 196 7.01 7.89 22.62
C ALA A 196 6.27 7.62 21.31
N VAL A 197 6.05 6.34 21.02
CA VAL A 197 5.20 5.91 19.89
C VAL A 197 3.74 6.27 20.22
N PRO A 198 3.00 6.96 19.35
CA PRO A 198 1.62 7.36 19.67
C PRO A 198 0.73 6.15 19.92
N ASN A 199 -0.20 6.26 20.87
CA ASN A 199 -1.28 5.27 20.96
C ASN A 199 -2.21 5.33 19.73
N LEU A 200 -3.06 4.32 19.58
CA LEU A 200 -3.92 4.17 18.41
C LEU A 200 -4.83 5.40 18.20
N LYS A 201 -5.34 6.00 19.28
CA LYS A 201 -6.17 7.20 19.22
C LYS A 201 -5.42 8.41 18.66
N ALA A 202 -4.21 8.66 19.14
CA ALA A 202 -3.35 9.72 18.62
C ALA A 202 -2.90 9.45 17.18
N LEU A 203 -2.66 8.18 16.83
CA LEU A 203 -2.33 7.79 15.45
C LEU A 203 -3.48 8.08 14.48
N VAL A 204 -4.70 7.63 14.80
CA VAL A 204 -5.89 7.85 13.96
C VAL A 204 -6.14 9.34 13.74
N HIS A 205 -6.06 10.14 14.80
CA HIS A 205 -6.20 11.59 14.70
C HIS A 205 -5.14 12.22 13.79
N ARG A 206 -3.87 11.81 13.93
CA ARG A 206 -2.78 12.27 13.06
C ARG A 206 -3.01 11.87 11.60
N ILE A 207 -3.47 10.64 11.34
CA ILE A 207 -3.79 10.18 9.98
C ILE A 207 -4.92 11.03 9.38
N ALA A 208 -6.00 11.27 10.13
CA ALA A 208 -7.14 12.04 9.68
C ALA A 208 -6.74 13.47 9.26
N ILE A 209 -5.94 14.16 10.08
CA ILE A 209 -5.43 15.51 9.75
C ILE A 209 -4.48 15.43 8.54
N LYS A 210 -3.49 14.52 8.57
CA LYS A 210 -2.46 14.46 7.53
C LYS A 210 -2.97 13.97 6.18
N LEU A 211 -4.12 13.32 6.12
CA LEU A 211 -4.82 12.97 4.88
C LEU A 211 -5.95 13.95 4.55
N GLY A 212 -6.06 15.09 5.25
CA GLY A 212 -7.04 16.14 4.96
C GLY A 212 -8.49 15.71 5.14
N GLN A 213 -8.75 14.70 5.97
CA GLN A 213 -10.12 14.27 6.32
C GLN A 213 -10.77 15.22 7.33
N ASN A 214 -9.93 15.87 8.12
CA ASN A 214 -10.30 16.75 9.21
C ASN A 214 -9.42 18.00 9.16
N GLY A 215 -9.95 19.14 9.58
CA GLY A 215 -9.17 20.37 9.70
C GLY A 215 -8.08 20.24 10.78
N ASP A 216 -7.01 21.03 10.65
CA ASP A 216 -5.82 20.97 11.52
C ASP A 216 -6.13 21.16 13.02
N HIS A 217 -7.26 21.78 13.35
CA HIS A 217 -7.71 22.04 14.72
C HIS A 217 -8.80 21.08 15.21
N SER A 218 -9.02 19.96 14.50
CA SER A 218 -10.02 18.98 14.92
C SER A 218 -9.60 18.33 16.23
N ASP A 219 -10.53 18.22 17.17
CA ASP A 219 -10.29 17.59 18.46
C ASP A 219 -10.10 16.07 18.33
N ILE A 220 -9.14 15.53 19.07
CA ILE A 220 -8.78 14.09 19.06
C ILE A 220 -9.92 13.20 19.53
N ASN A 221 -10.72 13.64 20.51
CA ASN A 221 -11.84 12.85 21.01
C ASN A 221 -12.97 12.77 20.00
N THR A 222 -13.22 13.88 19.31
CA THR A 222 -14.22 13.97 18.24
C THR A 222 -13.87 13.04 17.07
N VAL A 223 -12.62 13.12 16.56
CA VAL A 223 -12.17 12.23 15.47
C VAL A 223 -12.25 10.76 15.89
N TRP A 224 -11.83 10.44 17.11
CA TRP A 224 -11.91 9.08 17.62
C TRP A 224 -13.36 8.59 17.70
N ALA A 225 -14.27 9.38 18.28
CA ALA A 225 -15.68 9.05 18.41
C ALA A 225 -16.37 8.82 17.05
N SER A 226 -15.99 9.60 16.02
CA SER A 226 -16.51 9.41 14.65
C SER A 226 -15.84 8.27 13.88
N THR A 227 -14.72 7.73 14.37
CA THR A 227 -14.05 6.59 13.74
C THR A 227 -14.72 5.30 14.21
N SER A 228 -15.28 4.53 13.26
CA SER A 228 -15.89 3.23 13.52
C SER A 228 -14.91 2.26 14.16
N GLU A 229 -15.45 1.28 14.90
CA GLU A 229 -14.64 0.24 15.52
C GLU A 229 -13.83 -0.56 14.50
N LEU A 230 -14.46 -0.99 13.40
CA LEU A 230 -13.79 -1.71 12.32
C LEU A 230 -12.65 -0.88 11.70
N ALA A 231 -12.81 0.43 11.51
CA ALA A 231 -11.71 1.29 11.06
C ALA A 231 -10.57 1.37 12.10
N ARG A 232 -10.87 1.41 13.40
CA ARG A 232 -9.84 1.38 14.46
C ARG A 232 -9.05 0.06 14.43
N CYS A 233 -9.74 -1.08 14.33
CA CYS A 233 -9.11 -2.40 14.19
C CYS A 233 -8.28 -2.49 12.90
N ARG A 234 -8.77 -1.92 11.80
CA ARG A 234 -8.03 -1.81 10.55
C ARG A 234 -6.72 -1.02 10.73
N PHE A 235 -6.75 0.13 11.41
CA PHE A 235 -5.54 0.92 11.67
C PHE A 235 -4.54 0.19 12.57
N ALA A 236 -5.02 -0.51 13.61
CA ALA A 236 -4.20 -1.37 14.45
C ALA A 236 -3.48 -2.44 13.61
N TYR A 237 -4.24 -3.15 12.77
CA TYR A 237 -3.69 -4.15 11.85
C TYR A 237 -2.62 -3.57 10.92
N LEU A 238 -2.96 -2.48 10.22
CA LEU A 238 -2.03 -1.84 9.27
C LEU A 238 -0.75 -1.37 9.96
N ARG A 239 -0.85 -0.83 11.18
CA ARG A 239 0.34 -0.43 11.96
C ARG A 239 1.18 -1.63 12.33
N ARG A 240 0.59 -2.66 12.94
CA ARG A 240 1.32 -3.88 13.35
C ARG A 240 2.03 -4.52 12.16
N GLU A 241 1.35 -4.62 11.02
CA GLU A 241 1.91 -5.19 9.79
C GLU A 241 3.05 -4.34 9.22
N ALA A 242 2.92 -3.01 9.25
CA ALA A 242 3.99 -2.11 8.84
C ALA A 242 5.23 -2.26 9.74
N VAL A 243 5.04 -2.40 11.06
CA VAL A 243 6.13 -2.60 12.04
C VAL A 243 6.78 -3.96 11.84
N ARG A 244 6.00 -5.03 11.68
CA ARG A 244 6.49 -6.39 11.44
C ARG A 244 7.42 -6.44 10.22
N ILE A 245 7.00 -5.83 9.11
CA ILE A 245 7.81 -5.78 7.88
C ILE A 245 9.03 -4.88 8.04
N TYR A 246 8.92 -3.78 8.78
CA TYR A 246 10.06 -2.94 9.11
C TYR A 246 11.13 -3.71 9.91
N GLN A 247 10.73 -4.54 10.87
CA GLN A 247 11.65 -5.31 11.73
C GLN A 247 12.34 -6.48 11.02
N VAL A 248 11.64 -7.20 10.13
CA VAL A 248 12.21 -8.35 9.39
C VAL A 248 13.31 -7.92 8.41
N GLY A 249 13.47 -6.61 8.19
CA GLY A 249 14.32 -6.05 7.14
C GLY A 249 13.53 -5.98 5.84
N ARG A 250 13.95 -5.09 4.93
CA ARG A 250 13.30 -4.76 3.65
C ARG A 250 13.31 -5.94 2.66
N GLY A 251 12.73 -7.08 3.03
CA GLY A 251 12.42 -8.17 2.11
C GLY A 251 11.52 -7.68 0.99
N SER A 252 11.57 -8.38 -0.14
CA SER A 252 10.97 -8.01 -1.43
C SER A 252 9.45 -7.77 -1.43
N SER A 253 8.74 -8.05 -0.33
CA SER A 253 7.31 -7.82 -0.21
C SER A 253 7.00 -6.44 0.39
N SER A 254 6.37 -5.56 -0.40
CA SER A 254 5.78 -4.32 0.13
C SER A 254 4.70 -4.64 1.18
N ILE A 255 4.52 -3.76 2.17
CA ILE A 255 3.47 -3.93 3.18
C ILE A 255 2.08 -4.16 2.57
N TRP A 256 1.82 -3.56 1.41
CA TRP A 256 0.55 -3.63 0.71
C TRP A 256 0.27 -5.00 0.13
N ALA A 257 1.30 -5.71 -0.32
CA ALA A 257 1.16 -7.09 -0.80
C ALA A 257 0.83 -8.06 0.34
N ALA A 258 1.38 -7.81 1.53
CA ALA A 258 1.07 -8.61 2.71
C ALA A 258 -0.35 -8.31 3.23
N VAL A 259 -0.71 -7.03 3.32
CA VAL A 259 -2.06 -6.57 3.67
C VAL A 259 -3.11 -7.12 2.72
N ASP A 260 -2.89 -7.08 1.40
CA ASP A 260 -3.85 -7.58 0.42
C ASP A 260 -4.05 -9.09 0.52
N ARG A 261 -2.99 -9.85 0.82
CA ARG A 261 -3.05 -11.30 1.05
C ARG A 261 -3.87 -11.62 2.29
N GLN A 262 -3.56 -10.99 3.42
CA GLN A 262 -4.30 -11.18 4.66
C GLN A 262 -5.77 -10.80 4.46
N LEU A 263 -6.03 -9.70 3.75
CA LEU A 263 -7.38 -9.26 3.46
C LEU A 263 -8.19 -10.26 2.65
N ASN A 264 -7.54 -10.89 1.67
CA ASN A 264 -8.16 -11.96 0.91
C ASN A 264 -8.48 -13.17 1.80
N GLU A 265 -7.56 -13.56 2.67
CA GLU A 265 -7.75 -14.65 3.61
C GLU A 265 -8.90 -14.40 4.59
N LEU A 266 -8.94 -13.21 5.22
CA LEU A 266 -10.02 -12.83 6.12
C LEU A 266 -11.39 -12.91 5.42
N ARG A 267 -11.50 -12.42 4.18
CA ARG A 267 -12.74 -12.56 3.39
C ARG A 267 -13.11 -14.01 3.14
N ALA A 268 -12.14 -14.86 2.79
CA ALA A 268 -12.38 -16.27 2.50
C ALA A 268 -12.82 -17.07 3.74
N ARG A 269 -12.38 -16.64 4.94
CA ARG A 269 -12.69 -17.31 6.22
C ARG A 269 -14.01 -16.87 6.86
N GLY A 270 -14.58 -15.75 6.42
CA GLY A 270 -15.87 -15.25 6.89
C GLY A 270 -15.79 -14.28 8.05
N HIS A 271 -16.97 -13.86 8.52
CA HIS A 271 -17.12 -12.74 9.45
C HIS A 271 -16.55 -13.03 10.83
N ASP A 272 -16.89 -14.17 11.43
CA ASP A 272 -16.52 -14.47 12.83
C ASP A 272 -15.01 -14.62 13.00
N PHE A 273 -14.36 -15.31 12.05
CA PHE A 273 -12.91 -15.40 11.99
C PHE A 273 -12.27 -14.01 11.84
N THR A 274 -12.84 -13.17 10.98
CA THR A 274 -12.35 -11.81 10.77
C THR A 274 -12.49 -10.94 12.03
N ALA A 275 -13.62 -11.04 12.72
CA ALA A 275 -13.86 -10.32 13.96
C ALA A 275 -12.87 -10.74 15.05
N SER A 276 -12.70 -12.05 15.26
CA SER A 276 -11.72 -12.58 16.22
C SER A 276 -10.29 -12.14 15.90
N PHE A 277 -9.88 -12.22 14.63
CA PHE A 277 -8.56 -11.72 14.21
C PHE A 277 -8.36 -10.24 14.55
N TYR A 278 -9.37 -9.40 14.26
CA TYR A 278 -9.28 -7.97 14.54
C TYR A 278 -9.27 -7.66 16.03
N ASN A 279 -10.00 -8.41 16.85
CA ASN A 279 -10.01 -8.24 18.31
C ASN A 279 -8.61 -8.48 18.89
N ILE A 280 -7.99 -9.62 18.56
CA ILE A 280 -6.63 -9.94 19.02
C ILE A 280 -5.63 -8.85 18.58
N ILE A 281 -5.69 -8.46 17.30
CA ILE A 281 -4.82 -7.42 16.74
C ILE A 281 -5.01 -6.08 17.44
N TYR A 282 -6.25 -5.70 17.72
CA TYR A 282 -6.58 -4.43 18.35
C TYR A 282 -6.07 -4.37 19.79
N ASP A 283 -6.25 -5.44 20.57
CA ASP A 283 -5.79 -5.53 21.94
C ASP A 283 -4.26 -5.57 22.02
N ASP A 284 -3.61 -6.35 21.16
CA ASP A 284 -2.16 -6.40 21.05
C ASP A 284 -1.55 -5.04 20.68
N ASP A 285 -2.17 -4.32 19.74
CA ASP A 285 -1.74 -2.98 19.32
C ASP A 285 -1.90 -1.96 20.45
N ARG A 286 -2.99 -2.02 21.23
CA ARG A 286 -3.21 -1.16 22.39
C ARG A 286 -2.23 -1.46 23.52
N SER A 287 -1.91 -2.73 23.75
CA SER A 287 -0.94 -3.14 24.76
C SER A 287 0.48 -2.73 24.38
N ALA A 288 0.84 -2.81 23.09
CA ALA A 288 2.17 -2.46 22.62
C ALA A 288 2.42 -0.95 22.55
N PHE A 289 1.40 -0.18 22.17
CA PHE A 289 1.52 1.27 21.91
C PHE A 289 0.58 2.07 22.82
N ASP A 290 1.02 2.28 24.06
CA ASP A 290 0.28 3.00 25.09
C ASP A 290 0.47 4.53 25.03
N GLY A 291 1.46 5.01 24.27
CA GLY A 291 1.82 6.42 24.20
C GLY A 291 2.89 6.85 25.19
N GLN A 292 3.50 5.93 25.94
CA GLN A 292 4.50 6.20 26.96
C GLN A 292 5.90 5.76 26.53
N ASN A 293 6.01 4.60 25.88
CA ASN A 293 7.29 3.98 25.58
C ASN A 293 7.83 4.40 24.20
N VAL A 294 9.17 4.49 24.09
CA VAL A 294 9.85 4.66 22.79
C VAL A 294 9.93 3.31 22.07
N PHE A 295 10.08 3.33 20.75
CA PHE A 295 10.05 2.09 19.96
C PHE A 295 11.10 1.05 20.38
N GLN A 296 12.31 1.49 20.74
CA GLN A 296 13.38 0.59 21.18
C GLN A 296 12.97 -0.28 22.37
N ASP A 297 12.32 0.30 23.37
CA ASP A 297 11.88 -0.39 24.58
C ASP A 297 10.73 -1.37 24.28
N ILE A 298 9.84 -0.99 23.38
CA ILE A 298 8.72 -1.84 22.93
C ILE A 298 9.28 -3.10 22.25
N THR A 299 10.24 -2.96 21.34
CA THR A 299 10.80 -4.09 20.57
C THR A 299 11.63 -5.08 21.39
N GLN A 300 12.11 -4.70 22.58
CA GLN A 300 12.86 -5.61 23.46
C GLN A 300 11.96 -6.69 24.08
N ASN A 301 10.67 -6.37 24.25
CA ASN A 301 9.75 -7.19 25.04
C ASN A 301 8.58 -7.75 24.24
N LEU A 302 8.39 -7.30 23.00
CA LEU A 302 7.20 -7.62 22.22
C LEU A 302 7.53 -8.10 20.80
N SER A 303 6.74 -9.08 20.37
CA SER A 303 6.69 -9.58 19.00
C SER A 303 5.54 -8.91 18.24
N PHE A 304 5.80 -8.52 16.99
CA PHE A 304 4.79 -7.98 16.08
C PHE A 304 4.29 -9.00 15.06
N GLN A 305 4.44 -10.30 15.37
CA GLN A 305 3.80 -11.34 14.57
C GLN A 305 2.27 -11.16 14.59
N LEU A 306 1.64 -11.60 13.50
CA LEU A 306 0.19 -11.70 13.45
C LEU A 306 -0.27 -12.93 14.25
N PRO A 307 -1.51 -12.93 14.77
CA PRO A 307 -2.09 -14.07 15.48
C PRO A 307 -1.99 -15.35 14.66
N PHE A 308 -1.74 -16.47 15.32
CA PHE A 308 -1.82 -17.75 14.63
C PHE A 308 -3.29 -18.15 14.43
N GLU A 309 -3.53 -19.01 13.45
CA GLU A 309 -4.88 -19.48 13.15
C GLU A 309 -5.58 -20.10 14.37
N HIS A 310 -4.86 -20.85 15.20
CA HIS A 310 -5.44 -21.46 16.40
C HIS A 310 -5.88 -20.43 17.45
N ASP A 311 -5.20 -19.30 17.56
CA ASP A 311 -5.59 -18.21 18.46
C ASP A 311 -6.90 -17.56 18.00
N VAL A 312 -7.02 -17.33 16.68
CA VAL A 312 -8.25 -16.78 16.08
C VAL A 312 -9.41 -17.75 16.23
N MET A 313 -9.19 -19.05 15.96
CA MET A 313 -10.25 -20.06 16.11
C MET A 313 -10.70 -20.21 17.58
N ALA A 314 -9.77 -20.12 18.54
CA ALA A 314 -10.12 -20.11 19.96
C ALA A 314 -10.99 -18.90 20.32
N GLY A 315 -10.68 -17.72 19.78
CA GLY A 315 -11.50 -16.52 19.99
C GLY A 315 -12.89 -16.62 19.35
N VAL A 316 -13.03 -17.32 18.22
CA VAL A 316 -14.35 -17.61 17.62
C VAL A 316 -15.17 -18.53 18.51
N ALA A 317 -14.57 -19.60 19.04
CA ALA A 317 -15.27 -20.54 19.92
C ALA A 317 -15.77 -19.87 21.20
N ALA A 318 -14.93 -19.04 21.84
CA ALA A 318 -15.31 -18.30 23.05
C ALA A 318 -16.50 -17.35 22.81
N ALA A 319 -16.52 -16.65 21.67
CA ALA A 319 -17.63 -15.75 21.33
C ALA A 319 -18.95 -16.50 21.11
N GLN A 320 -18.91 -17.72 20.59
CA GLN A 320 -20.10 -18.55 20.40
C GLN A 320 -20.65 -19.10 21.72
N GLU A 321 -19.78 -19.39 22.69
CA GLU A 321 -20.20 -19.79 24.05
C GLU A 321 -20.91 -18.63 24.77
N ASP A 322 -20.37 -17.40 24.67
CA ASP A 322 -20.99 -16.20 25.26
C ASP A 322 -22.37 -15.87 24.67
N GLU A 323 -22.63 -16.21 23.39
CA GLU A 323 -23.94 -16.06 22.75
C GLU A 323 -24.95 -17.12 23.20
N MET A 324 -24.49 -18.32 23.55
CA MET A 324 -25.36 -19.39 24.04
C MET A 324 -25.79 -19.21 25.50
N GLU A 325 -25.03 -18.44 26.29
CA GLU A 325 -25.33 -18.15 27.70
C GLU A 325 -26.24 -16.93 27.92
N GLN A 326 -26.54 -16.16 26.87
CA GLN A 326 -27.42 -14.98 26.91
C GLN A 326 -28.88 -15.30 26.51
#